data_AF-A0A956E3C3-F1
#
_entry.id   AF-A0A956E3C3-F1
#
_cell.length_a   1.000
_cell.length_b   1.000
_cell.length_c   1.000
_cell.angle_alpha   90.00
_cell.angle_beta   90.00
_cell.angle_gamma   90.00
#
_symmetry.space_group_name_H-M   'P 1'
#
loop_
_entity.id
_entity.type
_entity.pdbx_description
1 polymer ?
#
loop_
_entity_poly.entity_id
_entity_poly.type
_entity_poly.pdbx_seq_one_letter_code
_entity_poly.pdbx_strand_id
1 'polypeptide(L)'
;RRVLSLIELLQLGASRYRSVVRRTALRRVNRVQLARNAAVALGNLGDPQHIAALWRAAIEHSSELVREHATWALGRLGAKSELEALLEERHPEVVRVEACRSLADLLDRTANAT
;
A
#
# COMPACT_ATOMS: atom_id res chain seq x y z
N ARG A 1 26.68 2.09 1.55
CA ARG A 1 25.45 2.14 2.39
C ARG A 1 24.30 1.70 1.50
N ARG A 2 23.67 0.55 1.75
CA ARG A 2 22.57 0.07 0.88
C ARG A 2 21.35 0.96 1.08
N VAL A 3 20.80 1.48 -0.01
CA VAL A 3 19.51 2.18 -0.02
C VAL A 3 18.42 1.10 -0.09
N LEU A 4 17.39 1.22 0.76
CA LEU A 4 16.25 0.31 0.71
C LEU A 4 15.28 0.75 -0.38
N SER A 5 14.68 -0.21 -1.07
CA SER A 5 13.59 0.09 -2.01
C SER A 5 12.29 0.42 -1.26
N LEU A 6 11.32 1.01 -1.96
CA LEU A 6 9.98 1.27 -1.40
C LEU A 6 9.28 -0.02 -0.97
N ILE A 7 9.43 -1.11 -1.73
CA ILE A 7 8.91 -2.43 -1.35
C ILE A 7 9.53 -2.90 -0.03
N GLU A 8 10.86 -2.75 0.11
CA GLU A 8 11.53 -3.12 1.36
C GLU A 8 11.03 -2.28 2.53
N LEU A 9 10.82 -0.98 2.33
CA LEU A 9 10.29 -0.09 3.36
C LEU A 9 8.85 -0.47 3.78
N LEU A 10 8.01 -0.86 2.83
CA LEU A 10 6.64 -1.32 3.06
C LEU A 10 6.60 -2.63 3.87
N GLN A 11 7.55 -3.53 3.63
CA GLN A 11 7.60 -4.87 4.23
C GLN A 11 8.48 -4.96 5.48
N LEU A 12 8.96 -3.83 6.02
CA LEU A 12 9.88 -3.82 7.15
C LEU A 12 9.24 -4.40 8.42
N GLY A 13 9.79 -5.53 8.89
CA GLY A 13 9.53 -6.06 10.23
C GLY A 13 10.11 -5.18 11.35
N ALA A 14 9.57 -5.28 12.56
CA ALA A 14 9.97 -4.45 13.71
C ALA A 14 11.47 -4.59 14.05
N SER A 15 12.00 -5.83 13.99
CA SER A 15 13.40 -6.14 14.27
C SER A 15 14.35 -5.51 13.24
N ARG A 16 13.98 -5.56 11.95
CA ARG A 16 14.78 -4.98 10.86
C ARG A 16 14.66 -3.46 10.79
N TYR A 17 13.53 -2.89 11.20
CA TYR A 17 13.31 -1.44 11.23
C TYR A 17 14.36 -0.73 12.09
N ARG A 18 14.58 -1.20 13.33
CA ARG A 18 15.50 -0.57 14.27
C ARG A 18 16.94 -0.54 13.77
N SER A 19 17.39 -1.57 13.06
CA SER A 19 18.75 -1.62 12.52
C SER A 19 18.92 -0.68 11.33
N VAL A 20 17.91 -0.61 10.45
CA VAL A 20 17.90 0.22 9.24
C VAL A 20 17.91 1.70 9.56
N VAL A 21 17.06 2.15 10.48
CA VAL A 21 16.95 3.58 10.80
C VAL A 21 18.03 4.06 11.76
N ARG A 22 18.87 3.16 12.28
CA ARG A 22 19.96 3.48 13.21
C ARG A 22 20.92 4.46 12.54
N ARG A 23 21.15 5.62 13.18
CA ARG A 23 22.00 6.71 12.68
C ARG A 23 21.49 7.33 11.36
N THR A 24 20.16 7.43 11.23
CA THR A 24 19.51 8.16 10.13
C THR A 24 18.48 9.15 10.68
N ALA A 25 18.10 10.14 9.87
CA ALA A 25 16.98 11.02 10.19
C ALA A 25 15.64 10.26 10.31
N LEU A 26 15.52 9.07 9.69
CA LEU A 26 14.32 8.23 9.73
C LEU A 26 13.98 7.73 11.13
N ARG A 27 14.87 7.85 12.13
CA ARG A 27 14.58 7.52 13.53
C ARG A 27 13.41 8.34 14.11
N ARG A 28 13.10 9.51 13.53
CA ARG A 28 12.01 10.39 13.98
C ARG A 28 10.63 9.94 13.50
N VAL A 29 10.57 9.18 12.41
CA VAL A 29 9.34 8.62 11.87
C VAL A 29 9.14 7.24 12.49
N ASN A 30 7.90 6.81 12.70
CA ASN A 30 7.64 5.44 13.14
C ASN A 30 7.48 4.50 11.94
N ARG A 31 7.62 3.18 12.18
CA ARG A 31 7.58 2.15 11.14
C ARG A 31 6.28 2.17 10.32
N VAL A 32 5.15 2.39 10.99
CA VAL A 32 3.82 2.43 10.36
C VAL A 32 3.74 3.59 9.37
N GLN A 33 4.18 4.78 9.78
CA GLN A 33 4.17 5.96 8.93
C GLN A 33 5.13 5.83 7.76
N LEU A 34 6.29 5.19 7.96
CA LEU A 34 7.23 4.91 6.88
C LEU A 34 6.65 3.92 5.86
N ALA A 35 6.02 2.84 6.32
CA ALA A 35 5.36 1.87 5.44
C ALA A 35 4.18 2.48 4.69
N ARG A 36 3.35 3.30 5.36
CA ARG A 36 2.26 4.05 4.73
C ARG A 36 2.78 4.97 3.63
N ASN A 37 3.85 5.71 3.89
CA ASN A 37 4.45 6.59 2.88
C ASN A 37 5.05 5.80 1.70
N ALA A 38 5.61 4.62 1.97
CA ALA A 38 6.07 3.73 0.92
C ALA A 38 4.91 3.24 0.03
N ALA A 39 3.78 2.83 0.61
CA ALA A 39 2.58 2.46 -0.15
C ALA A 39 2.09 3.61 -1.04
N VAL A 40 2.01 4.84 -0.50
CA VAL A 40 1.63 6.03 -1.27
C VAL A 40 2.58 6.27 -2.43
N ALA A 41 3.90 6.23 -2.18
CA ALA A 41 4.90 6.44 -3.21
C ALA A 41 4.80 5.38 -4.32
N LEU A 42 4.59 4.11 -3.97
CA LEU A 42 4.39 3.02 -4.93
C LEU A 42 3.17 3.25 -5.83
N GLY A 43 2.03 3.67 -5.26
CA GLY A 43 0.84 4.02 -6.04
C GLY A 43 1.07 5.22 -6.96
N ASN A 44 1.84 6.21 -6.51
CA ASN A 44 2.17 7.38 -7.32
C ASN A 44 3.15 7.08 -8.48
N LEU A 45 4.00 6.07 -8.34
CA LEU A 45 4.89 5.65 -9.42
C LEU A 45 4.13 5.11 -10.63
N GLY A 46 2.90 4.63 -10.45
CA GLY A 46 2.05 4.18 -11.56
C GLY A 46 2.52 2.87 -12.22
N ASP A 47 3.47 2.16 -11.62
CA ASP A 47 4.09 0.98 -12.20
C ASP A 47 3.43 -0.32 -11.69
N PRO A 48 2.79 -1.11 -12.57
CA PRO A 48 2.10 -2.36 -12.22
C PRO A 48 2.99 -3.41 -11.54
N GLN A 49 4.32 -3.36 -11.66
CA GLN A 49 5.20 -4.33 -11.01
C GLN A 49 5.06 -4.35 -9.47
N HIS A 50 4.50 -3.27 -8.90
CA HIS A 50 4.31 -3.11 -7.46
C HIS A 50 3.01 -3.74 -6.92
N ILE A 51 2.10 -4.18 -7.79
CA ILE A 51 0.78 -4.71 -7.41
C ILE A 51 0.91 -5.85 -6.40
N ALA A 52 1.79 -6.83 -6.66
CA ALA A 52 1.97 -7.97 -5.77
C ALA A 52 2.43 -7.56 -4.35
N ALA A 53 3.31 -6.55 -4.25
CA ALA A 53 3.79 -6.06 -2.96
C ALA A 53 2.71 -5.28 -2.20
N LEU A 54 1.90 -4.49 -2.91
CA LEU A 54 0.79 -3.73 -2.35
C LEU A 54 -0.36 -4.64 -1.92
N TRP A 55 -0.71 -5.65 -2.72
CA TRP A 55 -1.66 -6.69 -2.37
C TRP A 55 -1.31 -7.33 -1.04
N ARG A 56 -0.07 -7.83 -0.91
CA ARG A 56 0.41 -8.43 0.33
C ARG A 56 0.27 -7.49 1.52
N ALA A 57 0.61 -6.21 1.35
CA ALA A 57 0.46 -5.23 2.43
C ALA A 57 -1.02 -4.98 2.80
N ALA A 58 -1.94 -4.95 1.84
CA ALA A 58 -3.37 -4.80 2.09
C ALA A 58 -3.93 -5.97 2.91
N ILE A 59 -3.47 -7.21 2.66
CA ILE A 59 -4.01 -8.42 3.30
C ILE A 59 -3.24 -8.89 4.55
N GLU A 60 -1.97 -8.55 4.71
CA GLU A 60 -1.13 -9.07 5.82
C GLU A 60 -0.64 -8.00 6.80
N HIS A 61 -0.57 -6.72 6.43
CA HIS A 61 0.12 -5.73 7.26
C HIS A 61 -0.58 -5.52 8.62
N SER A 62 0.14 -5.43 9.73
CA SER A 62 -0.47 -5.36 11.07
C SER A 62 -1.14 -4.02 11.42
N SER A 63 -1.18 -3.06 10.50
CA SER A 63 -1.71 -1.71 10.74
C SER A 63 -2.77 -1.41 9.70
N GLU A 64 -3.98 -1.12 10.16
CA GLU A 64 -5.12 -0.74 9.34
C GLU A 64 -4.80 0.43 8.40
N LEU A 65 -4.11 1.46 8.92
CA LEU A 65 -3.68 2.61 8.13
C LEU A 65 -2.81 2.21 6.93
N VAL A 66 -1.89 1.25 7.11
CA VAL A 66 -1.04 0.79 5.99
C VAL A 66 -1.85 -0.06 5.01
N ARG A 67 -2.79 -0.87 5.51
CA ARG A 67 -3.67 -1.68 4.65
C ARG A 67 -4.51 -0.78 3.75
N GLU A 68 -5.16 0.22 4.33
CA GLU A 68 -5.95 1.23 3.61
C GLU A 68 -5.12 1.88 2.49
N HIS A 69 -3.92 2.37 2.81
CA HIS A 69 -3.08 3.04 1.81
C HIS A 69 -2.51 2.09 0.76
N ALA A 70 -2.31 0.81 1.09
CA ALA A 70 -1.95 -0.21 0.12
C ALA A 70 -3.12 -0.50 -0.83
N THR A 71 -4.34 -0.59 -0.32
CA THR A 71 -5.57 -0.71 -1.13
C THR A 71 -5.78 0.49 -2.04
N TRP A 72 -5.65 1.70 -1.52
CA TRP A 72 -5.69 2.92 -2.32
C TRP A 72 -4.65 2.89 -3.46
N ALA A 73 -3.43 2.45 -3.16
CA ALA A 73 -2.37 2.36 -4.14
C ALA A 73 -2.69 1.32 -5.23
N LEU A 74 -3.33 0.20 -4.90
CA LEU A 74 -3.86 -0.75 -5.91
C LEU A 74 -4.86 -0.07 -6.85
N GLY A 75 -5.75 0.79 -6.32
CA GLY A 75 -6.64 1.63 -7.13
C GLY A 75 -5.91 2.63 -8.02
N ARG A 76 -4.80 3.22 -7.56
CA ARG A 76 -3.95 4.07 -8.40
C ARG A 76 -3.31 3.30 -9.56
N LEU A 77 -2.98 2.03 -9.36
CA LEU A 77 -2.38 1.17 -10.39
C LEU A 77 -3.40 0.48 -11.30
N GLY A 78 -4.71 0.69 -11.09
CA GLY A 78 -5.75 0.02 -11.88
C GLY A 78 -5.85 -1.48 -11.63
N ALA A 79 -5.41 -1.95 -10.45
CA ALA A 79 -5.42 -3.36 -10.05
C ALA A 79 -6.84 -3.84 -9.70
N LYS A 80 -7.73 -3.86 -10.70
CA LYS A 80 -9.16 -4.12 -10.54
C LYS A 80 -9.45 -5.49 -9.92
N SER A 81 -8.78 -6.53 -10.39
CA SER A 81 -8.99 -7.90 -9.90
C SER A 81 -8.61 -8.06 -8.44
N GLU A 82 -7.52 -7.42 -8.01
CA GLU A 82 -7.13 -7.34 -6.61
C GLU A 82 -8.19 -6.59 -5.79
N LEU A 83 -8.64 -5.42 -6.25
CA LEU A 83 -9.66 -4.66 -5.53
C LEU A 83 -10.97 -5.43 -5.36
N GLU A 84 -11.43 -6.16 -6.39
CA GLU A 84 -12.61 -7.01 -6.31
C GLU A 84 -12.45 -8.12 -5.25
N ALA A 85 -11.29 -8.76 -5.20
CA ALA A 85 -10.99 -9.79 -4.19
C ALA A 85 -10.91 -9.22 -2.76
N LEU A 86 -10.57 -7.93 -2.61
CA LEU A 86 -10.56 -7.25 -1.32
C LEU A 86 -11.95 -6.95 -0.75
N LEU A 87 -13.04 -7.11 -1.52
CA LEU A 87 -14.41 -6.88 -1.06
C LEU A 87 -15.01 -8.02 -0.24
N GLU A 88 -14.45 -9.23 -0.31
CA GLU A 88 -14.96 -10.39 0.43
C GLU A 88 -14.91 -10.16 1.96
N GLU A 89 -15.90 -10.69 2.68
CA GLU A 89 -16.09 -10.47 4.13
C GLU A 89 -14.91 -10.86 5.02
N ARG A 90 -14.02 -11.74 4.53
CA ARG A 90 -12.79 -12.13 5.25
C ARG A 90 -11.83 -10.97 5.51
N HIS A 91 -11.94 -9.88 4.75
CA HIS A 91 -11.06 -8.73 4.87
C HIS A 91 -11.60 -7.68 5.84
N PRO A 92 -10.70 -6.96 6.56
CA PRO A 92 -11.10 -5.88 7.45
C PRO A 92 -11.99 -4.85 6.75
N GLU A 93 -12.94 -4.27 7.48
CA GLU A 93 -13.89 -3.28 6.95
C GLU A 93 -13.17 -2.11 6.26
N VAL A 94 -12.11 -1.58 6.87
CA VAL A 94 -11.30 -0.48 6.29
C VAL A 94 -10.76 -0.83 4.89
N VAL A 95 -10.40 -2.09 4.66
CA VAL A 95 -9.88 -2.56 3.36
C VAL A 95 -11.02 -2.69 2.35
N ARG A 96 -12.16 -3.24 2.76
CA ARG A 96 -13.35 -3.39 1.90
C ARG A 96 -13.90 -2.03 1.48
N VAL A 97 -14.00 -1.09 2.41
CA VAL A 97 -14.48 0.27 2.15
C VAL A 97 -13.55 1.00 1.17
N GLU A 98 -12.23 0.93 1.39
CA GLU A 98 -11.29 1.58 0.49
C GLU A 98 -11.22 0.92 -0.89
N ALA A 99 -11.40 -0.41 -0.96
CA ALA A 99 -11.47 -1.13 -2.22
C ALA A 99 -12.70 -0.73 -3.04
N CYS A 100 -13.86 -0.60 -2.38
CA CYS A 100 -15.10 -0.13 -2.99
C CYS A 100 -14.94 1.28 -3.58
N ARG A 101 -14.38 2.21 -2.80
CA ARG A 101 -14.08 3.58 -3.29
C ARG A 101 -13.11 3.57 -4.47
N SER A 102 -12.02 2.80 -4.37
CA SER A 102 -11.02 2.70 -5.43
C SER A 102 -11.60 2.13 -6.73
N LEU A 103 -12.54 1.19 -6.66
CA LEU A 103 -13.25 0.67 -7.82
C LEU A 103 -14.17 1.72 -8.44
N ALA A 104 -14.92 2.47 -7.63
CA ALA A 104 -15.77 3.56 -8.12
C ALA A 104 -14.92 4.61 -8.86
N ASP A 105 -13.82 5.05 -8.25
CA ASP A 105 -12.84 5.96 -8.86
C ASP A 105 -12.31 5.46 -10.21
N LEU A 106 -12.04 4.15 -10.32
CA LEU A 106 -11.57 3.55 -11.56
C LEU A 106 -12.63 3.59 -12.65
N LEU A 107 -13.88 3.26 -12.33
CA LEU A 107 -15.00 3.34 -13.28
C LEU A 107 -15.18 4.77 -13.80
N ASP A 108 -15.16 5.75 -12.91
CA ASP A 108 -15.28 7.18 -13.27
C ASP A 108 -14.13 7.63 -14.19
N ARG A 109 -12.90 7.19 -13.92
CA ARG A 109 -11.75 7.47 -14.79
C ARG A 109 -11.87 6.83 -16.16
N THR A 110 -12.39 5.59 -16.23
CA THR A 110 -12.60 4.93 -17.52
C THR A 110 -13.72 5.59 -18.33
N ALA A 111 -14.78 6.07 -17.69
CA ALA A 111 -15.88 6.76 -18.35
C ALA A 111 -15.45 8.12 -18.93
N ASN A 112 -14.62 8.87 -18.20
CA ASN A 112 -14.12 10.18 -18.61
C ASN A 112 -12.96 10.13 -19.63
N ALA A 113 -12.41 8.96 -19.92
CA ALA A 113 -11.31 8.78 -20.88
C ALA A 113 -11.80 8.42 -22.30
N THR A 114 -13.12 8.21 -22.47
CA THR A 114 -13.83 7.94 -23.74
C THR A 114 -14.60 9.16 -24.20
#